data_AF-A0A2G2MS02-F1
#
_entry.id   AF-A0A2G2MS02-F1
#
_cell.length_a   1.000
_cell.length_b   1.000
_cell.length_c   1.000
_cell.angle_alpha   90.00
_cell.angle_beta   90.00
_cell.angle_gamma   90.00
#
_symmetry.space_group_name_H-M   'P 1'
#
loop_
_entity.id
_entity.type
_entity.pdbx_description
1 polymer ?
#
loop_
_entity_poly.entity_id
_entity_poly.type
_entity_poly.pdbx_seq_one_letter_code
_entity_poly.pdbx_strand_id
1 'polypeptide(L)'
;MENIIGTILSKILPVSYEYIPLFIHGHAPDFYRLLNCDDKSEAIELFNKLPPSSRCLLIESVSDTIQQDDFFDVFFDNSNGPALACLLRGALLLKRAWIYRGYGRGEELSEDQVDNMVNALKNSIRSFEPIMDDAFVGQEACARAIRTLMGLSDSWEEIDFVYGKMHVFPGEHMLGELNYLVASCEKWLGSHDKMFAHARTRVSAASKNPEMGALLAAAYWERHMFIERFEEDDAKALAFRSNAAIISEVKALADKLLAVSQPNCYDHIIGHNIFAAFFCEMNRFDLARPHFYFMGSKVIRYPWEFFGDGDLQKMYNKSIRSK
;
A
#
# COMPACT_ATOMS: atom_id res chain seq x y z
N MET A 1 5.02 -39.18 29.82
CA MET A 1 4.16 -38.85 28.67
C MET A 1 4.63 -37.51 28.14
N GLU A 2 5.50 -37.56 27.14
CA GLU A 2 5.94 -36.36 26.43
C GLU A 2 4.73 -35.64 25.85
N ASN A 3 4.71 -34.32 26.00
CA ASN A 3 3.65 -33.46 25.52
C ASN A 3 3.72 -33.39 23.98
N ILE A 4 3.12 -34.40 23.34
CA ILE A 4 2.99 -34.54 21.89
C ILE A 4 2.26 -33.32 21.28
N ILE A 5 1.44 -32.61 22.07
CA ILE A 5 0.77 -31.37 21.62
C ILE A 5 1.77 -30.20 21.53
N GLY A 6 2.78 -30.14 22.39
CA GLY A 6 3.85 -29.13 22.33
C GLY A 6 4.79 -29.30 21.14
N THR A 7 4.97 -30.53 20.65
CA THR A 7 5.91 -30.86 19.55
C THR A 7 5.26 -30.72 18.17
N ILE A 8 3.92 -30.77 18.09
CA ILE A 8 3.17 -30.53 16.85
C ILE A 8 2.98 -29.03 16.60
N LEU A 9 2.80 -28.23 17.66
CA LEU A 9 2.65 -26.78 17.51
C LEU A 9 3.96 -26.05 17.19
N SER A 10 5.12 -26.60 17.56
CA SER A 10 6.43 -26.03 17.21
C SER A 10 6.88 -26.32 15.77
N LYS A 11 6.11 -27.12 15.01
CA LYS A 11 6.42 -27.48 13.61
C LYS A 11 5.50 -26.82 12.57
N ILE A 12 4.55 -25.98 13.01
CA ILE A 12 3.55 -25.35 12.12
C ILE A 12 3.68 -23.82 12.04
N LEU A 13 4.53 -23.18 12.87
CA LEU A 13 4.72 -21.73 12.81
C LEU A 13 6.21 -21.38 12.84
N PRO A 14 6.70 -20.50 11.94
CA PRO A 14 8.09 -20.06 11.98
C PRO A 14 8.33 -19.27 13.27
N VAL A 15 9.16 -19.83 14.16
CA VAL A 15 9.55 -19.22 15.46
C VAL A 15 10.63 -18.14 15.27
N SER A 16 10.99 -17.82 14.03
CA SER A 16 11.87 -16.71 13.69
C SER A 16 11.37 -16.08 12.40
N TYR A 17 10.78 -14.89 12.48
CA TYR A 17 10.66 -14.04 11.32
C TYR A 17 12.02 -13.35 11.16
N GLU A 18 12.86 -13.91 10.29
CA GLU A 18 13.88 -13.12 9.60
C GLU A 18 13.15 -12.00 8.88
N TYR A 19 13.73 -10.79 8.80
CA TYR A 19 13.16 -9.70 8.01
C TYR A 19 12.87 -10.22 6.59
N ILE A 20 11.62 -10.61 6.33
CA ILE A 20 11.21 -11.08 5.02
C ILE A 20 11.11 -9.81 4.19
N PRO A 21 11.82 -9.73 3.04
CA PRO A 21 11.58 -8.64 2.10
C PRO A 21 10.08 -8.55 1.85
N LEU A 22 9.58 -7.33 1.70
CA LEU A 22 8.18 -7.00 1.39
C LEU A 22 7.53 -8.06 0.54
N PHE A 23 6.29 -8.44 0.84
CA PHE A 23 5.60 -9.51 0.12
C PHE A 23 5.82 -9.42 -1.39
N ILE A 24 6.65 -10.32 -1.92
CA ILE A 24 7.02 -10.36 -3.33
C ILE A 24 6.01 -11.27 -4.05
N HIS A 25 5.48 -10.79 -5.16
CA HIS A 25 4.67 -11.59 -6.07
C HIS A 25 5.47 -12.81 -6.56
N GLY A 26 4.86 -14.00 -6.54
CA GLY A 26 5.56 -15.23 -6.94
C GLY A 26 6.10 -15.21 -8.37
N HIS A 27 5.46 -14.45 -9.27
CA HIS A 27 5.91 -14.27 -10.66
C HIS A 27 6.92 -13.12 -10.86
N ALA A 28 7.29 -12.36 -9.83
CA ALA A 28 8.20 -11.23 -9.99
C ALA A 28 9.58 -11.63 -10.53
N PRO A 29 10.24 -12.72 -10.08
CA PRO A 29 11.52 -13.14 -10.63
C PRO A 29 11.45 -13.48 -12.12
N ASP A 30 10.42 -14.24 -12.53
CA ASP A 30 10.21 -14.62 -13.92
C ASP A 30 9.88 -13.41 -14.79
N PHE A 31 9.01 -12.52 -14.32
CA PHE A 31 8.65 -11.30 -15.04
C PHE A 31 9.85 -10.38 -15.21
N TYR A 32 10.66 -10.18 -14.16
CA TYR A 32 11.91 -9.43 -14.25
C TYR A 32 12.88 -10.06 -15.26
N ARG A 33 13.04 -11.39 -15.24
CA ARG A 33 13.87 -12.10 -16.22
C ARG A 33 13.40 -11.85 -17.65
N LEU A 34 12.09 -11.94 -17.91
CA LEU A 34 11.51 -11.69 -19.24
C LEU A 34 11.76 -10.26 -19.73
N LEU A 35 11.60 -9.27 -18.85
CA LEU A 35 11.94 -7.88 -19.16
C LEU A 35 13.43 -7.73 -19.47
N ASN A 36 14.31 -8.34 -18.68
CA ASN A 36 15.75 -8.21 -18.85
C ASN A 36 16.32 -8.95 -20.08
N CYS A 37 15.65 -10.00 -20.55
CA CYS A 37 16.00 -10.74 -21.77
C CYS A 37 15.41 -10.13 -23.05
N ASP A 38 14.70 -9.00 -22.94
CA ASP A 38 13.95 -8.37 -24.03
C ASP A 38 12.80 -9.23 -24.62
N ASP A 39 12.32 -10.23 -23.86
CA ASP A 39 11.21 -11.11 -24.23
C ASP A 39 9.84 -10.45 -23.96
N LYS A 40 9.64 -9.25 -24.53
CA LYS A 40 8.51 -8.35 -24.23
C LYS A 40 7.15 -9.01 -24.41
N SER A 41 7.00 -9.83 -25.45
CA SER A 41 5.74 -10.52 -25.75
C SER A 41 5.34 -11.49 -24.65
N GLU A 42 6.29 -12.25 -24.09
CA GLU A 42 6.03 -13.18 -22.99
C GLU A 42 5.74 -12.45 -21.68
N ALA A 43 6.45 -11.33 -21.41
CA ALA A 43 6.15 -10.49 -20.26
C ALA A 43 4.72 -9.94 -20.32
N ILE A 44 4.31 -9.39 -21.46
CA ILE A 44 2.93 -8.90 -21.67
C ILE A 44 1.92 -10.04 -21.49
N GLU A 45 2.18 -11.22 -22.06
CA GLU A 45 1.29 -12.36 -21.91
C GLU A 45 1.15 -12.80 -20.45
N LEU A 46 2.26 -12.86 -19.71
CA LEU A 46 2.25 -13.20 -18.27
C LEU A 46 1.43 -12.18 -17.48
N PHE A 47 1.67 -10.88 -17.70
CA PHE A 47 0.93 -9.81 -17.03
C PHE A 47 -0.57 -9.86 -17.35
N ASN A 48 -0.92 -10.14 -18.62
CA ASN A 48 -2.30 -10.18 -19.07
C ASN A 48 -3.12 -11.32 -18.48
N LYS A 49 -2.48 -12.43 -18.15
CA LYS A 49 -3.13 -13.58 -17.50
C LYS A 49 -3.46 -13.37 -16.03
N LEU A 50 -2.84 -12.38 -15.37
CA LEU A 50 -3.06 -12.12 -13.95
C LEU A 50 -4.36 -11.33 -13.72
N PRO A 51 -5.08 -11.55 -12.62
CA PRO A 51 -6.18 -10.68 -12.21
C PRO A 51 -5.64 -9.28 -11.80
N PRO A 52 -6.46 -8.22 -11.84
CA PRO A 52 -6.02 -6.84 -11.57
C PRO A 52 -5.21 -6.68 -10.29
N SER A 53 -5.69 -7.22 -9.17
CA SER A 53 -4.99 -7.10 -7.88
C SER A 53 -3.63 -7.81 -7.86
N SER A 54 -3.47 -8.92 -8.60
CA SER A 54 -2.17 -9.58 -8.76
C SER A 54 -1.21 -8.78 -9.65
N ARG A 55 -1.73 -8.07 -10.66
CA ARG A 55 -0.92 -7.15 -11.49
C ARG A 55 -0.35 -6.02 -10.65
N CYS A 56 -1.18 -5.39 -9.79
CA CYS A 56 -0.75 -4.33 -8.89
C CYS A 56 0.43 -4.79 -8.01
N LEU A 57 0.30 -5.97 -7.38
CA LEU A 57 1.37 -6.56 -6.58
C LEU A 57 2.62 -6.93 -7.39
N LEU A 58 2.45 -7.46 -8.60
CA LEU A 58 3.57 -7.77 -9.48
C LEU A 58 4.37 -6.50 -9.81
N ILE A 59 3.70 -5.39 -10.09
CA ILE A 59 4.34 -4.09 -10.39
C ILE A 59 5.16 -3.61 -9.18
N GLU A 60 4.58 -3.64 -7.98
CA GLU A 60 5.31 -3.29 -6.74
C GLU A 60 6.57 -4.15 -6.57
N SER A 61 6.40 -5.47 -6.71
CA SER A 61 7.46 -6.47 -6.50
C SER A 61 8.62 -6.35 -7.48
N VAL A 62 8.31 -6.08 -8.75
CA VAL A 62 9.31 -5.90 -9.81
C VAL A 62 10.04 -4.58 -9.62
N SER A 63 9.33 -3.53 -9.20
CA SER A 63 9.93 -2.23 -8.86
C SER A 63 10.84 -2.31 -7.61
N ASP A 64 10.68 -3.32 -6.75
CA ASP A 64 11.65 -3.68 -5.69
C ASP A 64 12.91 -4.38 -6.20
N THR A 65 12.81 -5.09 -7.32
CA THR A 65 13.93 -5.87 -7.87
C THR A 65 14.86 -5.01 -8.73
N ILE A 66 14.28 -4.11 -9.54
CA ILE A 66 15.04 -3.26 -10.45
C ILE A 66 15.85 -2.22 -9.66
N GLN A 67 17.16 -2.14 -9.95
CA GLN A 67 18.10 -1.21 -9.28
C GLN A 67 18.35 0.07 -10.08
N GLN A 68 18.30 -0.01 -11.41
CA GLN A 68 18.60 1.11 -12.31
C GLN A 68 17.33 1.92 -12.62
N ASP A 69 17.41 3.25 -12.50
CA ASP A 69 16.27 4.15 -12.74
C ASP A 69 15.92 4.24 -14.22
N ASP A 70 16.92 4.16 -15.08
CA ASP A 70 16.85 4.18 -16.54
C ASP A 70 16.59 2.80 -17.15
N PHE A 71 16.35 1.77 -16.33
CA PHE A 71 16.12 0.39 -16.79
C PHE A 71 15.07 0.33 -17.90
N PHE A 72 14.00 1.12 -17.77
CA PHE A 72 12.94 1.14 -18.77
C PHE A 72 13.20 2.10 -19.93
N ASP A 73 14.17 3.00 -19.88
CA ASP A 73 14.35 4.01 -20.94
C ASP A 73 14.67 3.37 -22.30
N VAL A 74 15.37 2.24 -22.33
CA VAL A 74 15.62 1.46 -23.56
C VAL A 74 14.35 0.83 -24.17
N PHE A 75 13.26 0.78 -23.41
CA PHE A 75 11.95 0.28 -23.88
C PHE A 75 11.06 1.40 -24.43
N PHE A 76 11.51 2.66 -24.37
CA PHE A 76 10.77 3.84 -24.82
C PHE A 76 11.49 4.48 -25.99
N ASP A 77 10.77 4.65 -27.10
CA ASP A 77 11.15 5.60 -28.12
C ASP A 77 10.17 6.78 -28.03
N ASN A 78 10.66 7.95 -27.57
CA ASN A 78 9.97 9.24 -27.62
C ASN A 78 8.49 9.23 -27.15
N SER A 79 8.25 8.89 -25.88
CA SER A 79 6.92 9.00 -25.22
C SER A 79 5.81 8.07 -25.75
N ASN A 80 6.11 7.20 -26.72
CA ASN A 80 5.14 6.29 -27.37
C ASN A 80 5.47 4.80 -27.12
N GLY A 81 6.00 4.47 -25.94
CA GLY A 81 6.24 3.09 -25.54
C GLY A 81 4.93 2.28 -25.40
N PRO A 82 4.97 0.95 -25.48
CA PRO A 82 3.80 0.12 -25.17
C PRO A 82 3.22 0.48 -23.80
N ALA A 83 1.90 0.49 -23.64
CA ALA A 83 1.24 0.99 -22.42
C ALA A 83 1.76 0.32 -21.12
N LEU A 84 2.13 -0.96 -21.18
CA LEU A 84 2.77 -1.66 -20.06
C LEU A 84 4.15 -1.09 -19.69
N ALA A 85 4.97 -0.70 -20.67
CA ALA A 85 6.27 -0.08 -20.41
C ALA A 85 6.09 1.28 -19.72
N CYS A 86 5.16 2.10 -20.21
CA CYS A 86 4.70 3.36 -19.59
C CYS A 86 4.33 3.15 -18.10
N LEU A 87 3.50 2.14 -17.83
CA LEU A 87 3.08 1.79 -16.47
C LEU A 87 4.26 1.40 -15.57
N LEU A 88 5.11 0.49 -16.04
CA LEU A 88 6.24 -0.04 -15.25
C LEU A 88 7.29 1.03 -14.95
N ARG A 89 7.61 1.87 -15.94
CA ARG A 89 8.52 3.01 -15.75
C ARG A 89 7.97 4.01 -14.75
N GLY A 90 6.70 4.38 -14.88
CA GLY A 90 6.06 5.30 -13.93
C GLY A 90 6.08 4.73 -12.51
N ALA A 91 5.77 3.45 -12.33
CA ALA A 91 5.79 2.81 -11.03
C ALA A 91 7.20 2.76 -10.41
N LEU A 92 8.23 2.43 -11.21
CA LEU A 92 9.62 2.45 -10.76
C LEU A 92 10.05 3.85 -10.31
N LEU A 93 9.77 4.88 -11.11
CA LEU A 93 10.14 6.27 -10.82
C LEU A 93 9.37 6.83 -9.61
N LEU A 94 8.07 6.52 -9.48
CA LEU A 94 7.30 6.84 -8.27
C LEU A 94 7.98 6.26 -7.04
N LYS A 95 8.38 4.99 -7.10
CA LYS A 95 9.05 4.31 -6.00
C LYS A 95 10.41 4.94 -5.68
N ARG A 96 11.18 5.29 -6.70
CA ARG A 96 12.46 6.01 -6.55
C ARG A 96 12.29 7.37 -5.90
N ALA A 97 11.25 8.11 -6.26
CA ALA A 97 10.95 9.39 -5.61
C ALA A 97 10.81 9.25 -4.08
N TRP A 98 10.10 8.23 -3.60
CA TRP A 98 9.96 7.99 -2.15
C TRP A 98 11.25 7.50 -1.50
N ILE A 99 12.10 6.76 -2.23
CA ILE A 99 13.45 6.39 -1.76
C ILE A 99 14.33 7.64 -1.64
N TYR A 100 14.35 8.53 -2.64
CA TYR A 100 15.12 9.77 -2.63
C TYR A 100 14.69 10.70 -1.51
N ARG A 101 13.38 10.86 -1.30
CA ARG A 101 12.83 11.61 -0.17
C ARG A 101 13.31 11.05 1.16
N GLY A 102 13.32 9.73 1.30
CA GLY A 102 13.54 9.05 2.57
C GLY A 102 12.42 9.32 3.59
N TYR A 103 12.73 9.09 4.86
CA TYR A 103 11.76 9.07 5.96
C TYR A 103 11.70 10.35 6.81
N GLY A 104 12.49 11.37 6.47
CA GLY A 104 12.54 12.64 7.20
C GLY A 104 11.24 13.46 7.11
N ARG A 105 11.05 14.36 8.07
CA ARG A 105 10.04 15.44 8.02
C ARG A 105 10.37 16.39 6.87
N GLY A 106 9.39 17.15 6.38
CA GLY A 106 9.59 18.07 5.25
C GLY A 106 10.71 19.08 5.48
N GLU A 107 10.83 19.61 6.69
CA GLU A 107 11.88 20.55 7.11
C GLU A 107 13.28 19.92 7.29
N GLU A 108 13.37 18.59 7.33
CA GLU A 108 14.62 17.84 7.50
C GLU A 108 15.21 17.41 6.15
N LEU A 109 14.50 17.65 5.03
CA LEU A 109 14.94 17.24 3.70
C LEU A 109 16.00 18.20 3.15
N SER A 110 17.11 17.65 2.66
CA SER A 110 18.08 18.42 1.88
C SER A 110 17.55 18.80 0.50
N GLU A 111 18.10 19.86 -0.10
CA GLU A 111 17.74 20.30 -1.46
C GLU A 111 17.90 19.16 -2.49
N ASP A 112 19.00 18.41 -2.43
CA ASP A 112 19.24 17.26 -3.32
C ASP A 112 18.15 16.18 -3.19
N GLN A 113 17.67 15.90 -1.98
CA GLN A 113 16.58 14.93 -1.78
C GLN A 113 15.28 15.41 -2.41
N VAL A 114 14.97 16.69 -2.24
CA VAL A 114 13.78 17.32 -2.81
C VAL A 114 13.86 17.32 -4.33
N ASP A 115 14.98 17.76 -4.91
CA ASP A 115 15.17 17.84 -6.35
C ASP A 115 15.09 16.46 -7.03
N ASN A 116 15.75 15.45 -6.45
CA ASN A 116 15.70 14.08 -6.97
C ASN A 116 14.29 13.49 -6.86
N MET A 117 13.58 13.72 -5.74
CA MET A 117 12.19 13.31 -5.59
C MET A 117 11.30 13.97 -6.65
N VAL A 118 11.35 15.29 -6.78
CA VAL A 118 10.51 16.06 -7.72
C VAL A 118 10.78 15.66 -9.16
N ASN A 119 12.05 15.48 -9.55
CA ASN A 119 12.41 15.03 -10.90
C ASN A 119 11.87 13.63 -11.20
N ALA A 120 12.00 12.69 -10.27
CA ALA A 120 11.46 11.35 -10.42
C ALA A 120 9.92 11.36 -10.52
N LEU A 121 9.22 12.16 -9.71
CA LEU A 121 7.76 12.28 -9.78
C LEU A 121 7.27 12.92 -11.09
N LYS A 122 7.95 13.97 -11.59
CA LYS A 122 7.65 14.57 -12.90
C LYS A 122 7.80 13.58 -14.04
N ASN A 123 8.81 12.71 -13.99
CA ASN A 123 9.00 11.68 -15.01
C ASN A 123 8.03 10.50 -14.83
N SER A 124 7.62 10.22 -13.59
CA SER A 124 6.57 9.25 -13.28
C SER A 124 5.23 9.66 -13.89
N ILE A 125 4.76 10.89 -13.63
CA ILE A 125 3.47 11.36 -14.14
C ILE A 125 3.44 11.42 -15.67
N ARG A 126 4.52 11.88 -16.32
CA ARG A 126 4.69 11.83 -17.79
C ARG A 126 4.60 10.43 -18.38
N SER A 127 4.88 9.40 -17.58
CA SER A 127 4.75 8.00 -18.01
C SER A 127 3.32 7.48 -17.83
N PHE A 128 2.57 8.01 -16.86
CA PHE A 128 1.16 7.61 -16.62
C PHE A 128 0.17 8.36 -17.51
N GLU A 129 0.36 9.66 -17.75
CA GLU A 129 -0.57 10.52 -18.50
C GLU A 129 -1.04 9.93 -19.83
N PRO A 130 -0.16 9.40 -20.72
CA PRO A 130 -0.60 8.89 -22.02
C PRO A 130 -1.45 7.62 -21.94
N ILE A 131 -1.43 6.91 -20.81
CA ILE A 131 -2.05 5.60 -20.63
C ILE A 131 -3.21 5.60 -19.63
N MET A 132 -3.59 6.75 -19.05
CA MET A 132 -4.69 6.83 -18.08
C MET A 132 -6.04 6.37 -18.63
N ASP A 133 -6.25 6.54 -19.95
CA ASP A 133 -7.47 6.13 -20.64
C ASP A 133 -7.33 4.76 -21.33
N ASP A 134 -6.19 4.07 -21.15
CA ASP A 134 -5.97 2.74 -21.70
C ASP A 134 -6.88 1.71 -21.02
N ALA A 135 -7.60 0.92 -21.82
CA ALA A 135 -8.61 -0.01 -21.34
C ALA A 135 -8.07 -1.10 -20.39
N PHE A 136 -6.76 -1.34 -20.40
CA PHE A 136 -6.14 -2.47 -19.74
C PHE A 136 -5.21 -2.06 -18.58
N VAL A 137 -4.46 -0.97 -18.72
CA VAL A 137 -3.57 -0.45 -17.66
C VAL A 137 -4.03 0.86 -17.03
N GLY A 138 -5.05 1.52 -17.58
CA GLY A 138 -5.44 2.87 -17.19
C GLY A 138 -5.86 3.01 -15.72
N GLN A 139 -6.58 2.02 -15.18
CA GLN A 139 -6.97 2.03 -13.76
C GLN A 139 -5.75 2.06 -12.82
N GLU A 140 -4.75 1.20 -13.09
CA GLU A 140 -3.51 1.13 -12.31
C GLU A 140 -2.68 2.41 -12.49
N ALA A 141 -2.61 2.95 -13.71
CA ALA A 141 -1.93 4.21 -13.99
C ALA A 141 -2.56 5.36 -13.19
N CYS A 142 -3.90 5.46 -13.16
CA CYS A 142 -4.62 6.48 -12.39
C CYS A 142 -4.37 6.31 -10.88
N ALA A 143 -4.47 5.09 -10.36
CA ALA A 143 -4.23 4.79 -8.95
C ALA A 143 -2.84 5.26 -8.47
N ARG A 144 -1.82 5.16 -9.33
CA ARG A 144 -0.43 5.56 -9.05
C ARG A 144 -0.16 7.02 -9.32
N ALA A 145 -0.82 7.58 -10.32
CA ALA A 145 -0.78 9.01 -10.60
C ALA A 145 -1.30 9.84 -9.41
N ILE A 146 -2.35 9.38 -8.72
CA ILE A 146 -2.82 10.03 -7.47
C ILE A 146 -1.68 10.19 -6.46
N ARG A 147 -0.91 9.13 -6.20
CA ARG A 147 0.24 9.16 -5.27
C ARG A 147 1.37 10.05 -5.79
N THR A 148 1.55 10.09 -7.11
CA THR A 148 2.56 10.93 -7.78
C THR A 148 2.23 12.41 -7.61
N LEU A 149 1.00 12.81 -7.95
CA LEU A 149 0.48 14.17 -7.86
C LEU A 149 0.46 14.67 -6.40
N MET A 150 0.08 13.80 -5.47
CA MET A 150 0.16 14.11 -4.04
C MET A 150 1.60 14.43 -3.61
N GLY A 151 2.59 13.67 -4.09
CA GLY A 151 4.00 13.91 -3.79
C GLY A 151 4.56 15.18 -4.43
N LEU A 152 4.01 15.60 -5.58
CA LEU A 152 4.34 16.87 -6.24
C LEU A 152 3.67 18.07 -5.56
N SER A 153 2.79 17.84 -4.59
CA SER A 153 1.92 18.88 -4.01
C SER A 153 1.17 19.68 -5.08
N ASP A 154 0.67 18.97 -6.09
CA ASP A 154 -0.15 19.56 -7.15
C ASP A 154 -1.52 20.03 -6.60
N SER A 155 -2.41 20.47 -7.48
CA SER A 155 -3.77 20.87 -7.11
C SER A 155 -4.61 19.68 -6.65
N TRP A 156 -5.51 19.95 -5.69
CA TRP A 156 -6.52 18.96 -5.30
C TRP A 156 -7.41 18.57 -6.49
N GLU A 157 -7.72 19.55 -7.36
CA GLU A 157 -8.55 19.39 -8.54
C GLU A 157 -7.98 18.32 -9.50
N GLU A 158 -6.67 18.30 -9.71
CA GLU A 158 -6.02 17.31 -10.57
C GLU A 158 -6.07 15.90 -9.95
N ILE A 159 -5.84 15.78 -8.64
CA ILE A 159 -5.99 14.51 -7.92
C ILE A 159 -7.41 13.98 -8.03
N ASP A 160 -8.41 14.84 -7.85
CA ASP A 160 -9.82 14.48 -7.95
C ASP A 160 -10.23 14.09 -9.37
N PHE A 161 -9.68 14.78 -10.37
CA PHE A 161 -9.87 14.46 -11.78
C PHE A 161 -9.32 13.06 -12.12
N VAL A 162 -8.08 12.77 -11.73
CA VAL A 162 -7.46 11.44 -11.95
C VAL A 162 -8.18 10.34 -11.17
N TYR A 163 -8.65 10.63 -9.95
CA TYR A 163 -9.49 9.71 -9.18
C TYR A 163 -10.83 9.43 -9.87
N GLY A 164 -11.45 10.45 -10.46
CA GLY A 164 -12.63 10.29 -11.32
C GLY A 164 -12.36 9.37 -12.52
N LYS A 165 -11.21 9.52 -13.19
CA LYS A 165 -10.78 8.62 -14.28
C LYS A 165 -10.61 7.18 -13.81
N MET A 166 -10.01 6.94 -12.64
CA MET A 166 -9.84 5.61 -12.07
C MET A 166 -11.17 4.85 -11.95
N HIS A 167 -12.25 5.56 -11.60
CA HIS A 167 -13.60 5.01 -11.44
C HIS A 167 -14.39 4.80 -12.73
N VAL A 168 -13.87 5.24 -13.88
CA VAL A 168 -14.44 4.87 -15.20
C VAL A 168 -14.20 3.38 -15.49
N PHE A 169 -13.15 2.80 -14.92
CA PHE A 169 -12.81 1.39 -15.09
C PHE A 169 -13.65 0.48 -14.19
N PRO A 170 -13.98 -0.75 -14.64
CA PRO A 170 -14.77 -1.68 -13.85
C PRO A 170 -13.99 -2.23 -12.65
N GLY A 171 -14.67 -2.30 -11.50
CA GLY A 171 -14.13 -2.90 -10.28
C GLY A 171 -13.43 -1.91 -9.37
N GLU A 172 -13.25 -2.29 -8.12
CA GLU A 172 -12.58 -1.46 -7.13
C GLU A 172 -11.06 -1.64 -7.19
N HIS A 173 -10.31 -0.61 -6.78
CA HIS A 173 -8.85 -0.63 -6.79
C HIS A 173 -8.28 -0.22 -5.43
N MET A 174 -8.01 -1.19 -4.54
CA MET A 174 -7.68 -0.93 -3.14
C MET A 174 -6.48 0.02 -2.94
N LEU A 175 -5.41 -0.15 -3.72
CA LEU A 175 -4.26 0.76 -3.65
C LEU A 175 -4.61 2.19 -4.08
N GLY A 176 -5.52 2.34 -5.04
CA GLY A 176 -5.93 3.64 -5.57
C GLY A 176 -6.79 4.40 -4.56
N GLU A 177 -7.74 3.68 -3.94
CA GLU A 177 -8.54 4.17 -2.82
C GLU A 177 -7.65 4.61 -1.64
N LEU A 178 -6.65 3.79 -1.30
CA LEU A 178 -5.71 4.12 -0.25
C LEU A 178 -4.89 5.37 -0.59
N ASN A 179 -4.39 5.48 -1.82
CA ASN A 179 -3.63 6.65 -2.26
C ASN A 179 -4.48 7.93 -2.22
N TYR A 180 -5.74 7.86 -2.64
CA TYR A 180 -6.67 9.00 -2.58
C TYR A 180 -7.01 9.38 -1.13
N LEU A 181 -7.20 8.40 -0.25
CA LEU A 181 -7.40 8.62 1.18
C LEU A 181 -6.21 9.35 1.80
N VAL A 182 -4.99 8.89 1.53
CA VAL A 182 -3.77 9.53 2.05
C VAL A 182 -3.64 10.94 1.47
N ALA A 183 -3.89 11.15 0.17
CA ALA A 183 -3.88 12.49 -0.43
C ALA A 183 -4.90 13.45 0.20
N SER A 184 -6.04 12.91 0.63
CA SER A 184 -7.09 13.67 1.33
C SER A 184 -6.70 14.12 2.74
N CYS A 185 -5.59 13.65 3.29
CA CYS A 185 -5.14 14.03 4.63
C CYS A 185 -4.72 15.50 4.70
N GLU A 186 -4.87 16.10 5.88
CA GLU A 186 -4.52 17.50 6.16
C GLU A 186 -3.02 17.80 5.94
N LYS A 187 -2.14 16.83 6.22
CA LYS A 187 -0.69 16.97 5.98
C LYS A 187 -0.29 17.08 4.50
N TRP A 188 -1.23 16.88 3.58
CA TRP A 188 -1.01 16.97 2.14
C TRP A 188 -1.85 18.10 1.54
N LEU A 189 -2.94 17.77 0.85
CA LEU A 189 -3.73 18.73 0.06
C LEU A 189 -5.21 18.76 0.48
N GLY A 190 -5.58 18.02 1.51
CA GLY A 190 -6.96 17.84 1.92
C GLY A 190 -7.25 18.31 3.34
N SER A 191 -8.22 17.65 3.97
CA SER A 191 -8.60 17.85 5.36
C SER A 191 -9.01 16.51 5.97
N HIS A 192 -8.87 16.37 7.28
CA HIS A 192 -9.30 15.13 7.94
C HIS A 192 -10.80 14.84 7.73
N ASP A 193 -11.64 15.87 7.63
CA ASP A 193 -13.07 15.70 7.29
C ASP A 193 -13.24 15.04 5.92
N LYS A 194 -12.47 15.49 4.91
CA LYS A 194 -12.48 14.91 3.57
C LYS A 194 -11.99 13.46 3.56
N MET A 195 -10.89 13.20 4.24
CA MET A 195 -10.34 11.86 4.42
C MET A 195 -11.38 10.90 5.05
N PHE A 196 -12.02 11.31 6.15
CA PHE A 196 -13.04 10.49 6.81
C PHE A 196 -14.31 10.34 5.97
N ALA A 197 -14.73 11.38 5.25
CA ALA A 197 -15.88 11.31 4.35
C ALA A 197 -15.65 10.29 3.22
N HIS A 198 -14.45 10.32 2.61
CA HIS A 198 -14.04 9.31 1.63
C HIS A 198 -14.04 7.91 2.24
N ALA A 199 -13.33 7.69 3.36
CA ALA A 199 -13.28 6.39 4.02
C ALA A 199 -14.68 5.84 4.37
N ARG A 200 -15.57 6.66 4.91
CA ARG A 200 -16.95 6.25 5.25
C ARG A 200 -17.80 5.94 4.02
N THR A 201 -17.61 6.68 2.92
CA THR A 201 -18.25 6.37 1.64
C THR A 201 -17.84 4.97 1.17
N ARG A 202 -16.55 4.64 1.25
CA ARG A 202 -16.02 3.34 0.83
C ARG A 202 -16.43 2.20 1.78
N VAL A 203 -16.54 2.47 3.09
CA VAL A 203 -17.10 1.53 4.07
C VAL A 203 -18.55 1.13 3.73
N SER A 204 -19.35 2.03 3.18
CA SER A 204 -20.72 1.69 2.77
C SER A 204 -20.75 0.59 1.68
N ALA A 205 -19.70 0.51 0.86
CA ALA A 205 -19.50 -0.54 -0.14
C ALA A 205 -18.87 -1.83 0.42
N ALA A 206 -18.41 -1.83 1.68
CA ALA A 206 -17.69 -2.94 2.29
C ALA A 206 -18.53 -4.22 2.49
N SER A 207 -19.84 -4.17 2.26
CA SER A 207 -20.66 -5.39 2.20
C SER A 207 -20.31 -6.27 1.00
N LYS A 208 -19.87 -5.67 -0.12
CA LYS A 208 -19.43 -6.37 -1.33
C LYS A 208 -17.92 -6.58 -1.36
N ASN A 209 -17.16 -5.61 -0.84
CA ASN A 209 -15.69 -5.60 -0.83
C ASN A 209 -15.18 -5.34 0.60
N PRO A 210 -15.21 -6.34 1.51
CA PRO A 210 -14.92 -6.17 2.94
C PRO A 210 -13.58 -5.50 3.27
N GLU A 211 -12.59 -5.68 2.41
CA GLU A 211 -11.26 -5.08 2.51
C GLU A 211 -11.28 -3.55 2.44
N MET A 212 -12.28 -2.95 1.76
CA MET A 212 -12.47 -1.49 1.73
C MET A 212 -12.75 -0.91 3.12
N GLY A 213 -13.20 -1.74 4.07
CA GLY A 213 -13.33 -1.35 5.47
C GLY A 213 -12.00 -0.92 6.10
N ALA A 214 -10.87 -1.40 5.58
CA ALA A 214 -9.54 -1.03 6.06
C ALA A 214 -9.19 0.43 5.79
N LEU A 215 -9.85 1.10 4.83
CA LEU A 215 -9.67 2.54 4.59
C LEU A 215 -10.04 3.37 5.82
N LEU A 216 -11.07 2.97 6.58
CA LEU A 216 -11.40 3.68 7.82
C LEU A 216 -10.35 3.46 8.91
N ALA A 217 -9.76 2.26 8.98
CA ALA A 217 -8.63 2.00 9.86
C ALA A 217 -7.40 2.84 9.47
N ALA A 218 -7.11 2.97 8.18
CA ALA A 218 -6.06 3.84 7.66
C ALA A 218 -6.33 5.32 7.98
N ALA A 219 -7.56 5.80 7.85
CA ALA A 219 -7.94 7.18 8.20
C ALA A 219 -7.74 7.46 9.69
N TYR A 220 -8.12 6.53 10.57
CA TYR A 220 -7.87 6.67 12.00
C TYR A 220 -6.37 6.63 12.34
N TRP A 221 -5.60 5.76 11.69
CA TRP A 221 -4.15 5.72 11.84
C TRP A 221 -3.51 7.04 11.38
N GLU A 222 -3.89 7.57 10.22
CA GLU A 222 -3.40 8.86 9.72
C GLU A 222 -3.75 10.02 10.66
N ARG A 223 -4.96 10.02 11.23
CA ARG A 223 -5.36 11.04 12.21
C ARG A 223 -4.54 10.95 13.50
N HIS A 224 -4.31 9.73 14.00
CA HIS A 224 -3.46 9.52 15.18
C HIS A 224 -2.03 10.03 14.93
N MET A 225 -1.45 9.66 13.79
CA MET A 225 -0.11 10.10 13.37
C MET A 225 -0.01 11.62 13.24
N PHE A 226 -1.07 12.28 12.76
CA PHE A 226 -1.11 13.73 12.69
C PHE A 226 -1.09 14.37 14.09
N ILE A 227 -1.89 13.86 15.02
CA ILE A 227 -1.91 14.36 16.40
C ILE A 227 -0.52 14.21 17.04
N GLU A 228 0.11 13.05 16.88
CA GLU A 228 1.42 12.76 17.46
C GLU A 228 2.54 13.61 16.83
N ARG A 229 2.54 13.79 15.50
CA ARG A 229 3.69 14.37 14.79
C ARG A 229 3.56 15.84 14.39
N PHE A 230 2.35 16.37 14.33
CA PHE A 230 2.09 17.74 13.88
C PHE A 230 1.41 18.60 14.95
N GLU A 231 0.46 18.03 15.71
CA GLU A 231 -0.10 18.73 16.87
C GLU A 231 0.80 18.61 18.11
N GLU A 232 1.66 17.58 18.14
CA GLU A 232 2.59 17.26 19.24
C GLU A 232 1.88 17.19 20.61
N ASP A 233 0.67 16.64 20.62
CA ASP A 233 -0.19 16.48 21.82
C ASP A 233 -0.26 15.01 22.25
N ASP A 234 0.70 14.60 23.09
CA ASP A 234 0.82 13.24 23.63
C ASP A 234 -0.45 12.79 24.38
N ALA A 235 -1.09 13.70 25.12
CA ALA A 235 -2.28 13.37 25.90
C ALA A 235 -3.46 13.06 24.98
N LYS A 236 -3.63 13.85 23.92
CA LYS A 236 -4.65 13.63 22.89
C LYS A 236 -4.34 12.39 22.05
N ALA A 237 -3.09 12.15 21.69
CA ALA A 237 -2.68 10.93 20.99
C ALA A 237 -2.99 9.68 21.83
N LEU A 238 -2.65 9.70 23.12
CA LEU A 238 -2.96 8.61 24.06
C LEU A 238 -4.47 8.38 24.24
N ALA A 239 -5.24 9.46 24.37
CA ALA A 239 -6.70 9.39 24.46
C ALA A 239 -7.32 8.82 23.18
N PHE A 240 -6.79 9.20 22.02
CA PHE A 240 -7.20 8.66 20.72
C PHE A 240 -6.89 7.16 20.62
N ARG A 241 -5.66 6.76 20.98
CA ARG A 241 -5.21 5.36 20.96
C ARG A 241 -6.07 4.45 21.85
N SER A 242 -6.61 5.00 22.93
CA SER A 242 -7.43 4.29 23.92
C SER A 242 -8.94 4.40 23.66
N ASN A 243 -9.37 5.02 22.56
CA ASN A 243 -10.78 5.30 22.30
C ASN A 243 -11.55 4.01 21.93
N ALA A 244 -12.37 3.53 22.87
CA ALA A 244 -13.14 2.30 22.71
C ALA A 244 -14.12 2.32 21.53
N ALA A 245 -14.69 3.48 21.19
CA ALA A 245 -15.63 3.60 20.08
C ALA A 245 -14.94 3.40 18.73
N ILE A 246 -13.78 4.02 18.54
CA ILE A 246 -12.95 3.87 17.32
C ILE A 246 -12.52 2.40 17.17
N ILE A 247 -12.00 1.80 18.24
CA ILE A 247 -11.55 0.41 18.22
C ILE A 247 -12.73 -0.54 17.89
N SER A 248 -13.90 -0.32 18.49
CA SER A 248 -15.08 -1.14 18.24
C SER A 248 -15.58 -1.01 16.80
N GLU A 249 -15.57 0.19 16.24
CA GLU A 249 -15.96 0.44 14.85
C GLU A 249 -15.03 -0.27 13.87
N VAL A 250 -13.71 -0.12 14.04
CA VAL A 250 -12.72 -0.78 13.18
C VAL A 250 -12.77 -2.30 13.34
N LYS A 251 -12.99 -2.81 14.56
CA LYS A 251 -13.19 -4.26 14.79
C LYS A 251 -14.38 -4.81 14.00
N ALA A 252 -15.51 -4.12 13.98
CA ALA A 252 -16.68 -4.59 13.23
C ALA A 252 -16.42 -4.68 11.72
N LEU A 253 -15.54 -3.83 11.16
CA LEU A 253 -15.11 -3.91 9.76
C LEU A 253 -14.10 -5.04 9.53
N ALA A 254 -13.14 -5.17 10.44
CA ALA A 254 -12.15 -6.24 10.41
C ALA A 254 -12.79 -7.64 10.48
N ASP A 255 -13.82 -7.81 11.32
CA ASP A 255 -14.57 -9.06 11.46
C ASP A 255 -15.25 -9.46 10.13
N LYS A 256 -15.72 -8.49 9.33
CA LYS A 256 -16.32 -8.76 8.01
C LYS A 256 -15.29 -9.32 7.03
N LEU A 257 -14.08 -8.76 7.01
CA LEU A 257 -13.00 -9.26 6.15
C LEU A 257 -12.56 -10.67 6.59
N LEU A 258 -12.45 -10.92 7.90
CA LEU A 258 -12.11 -12.23 8.44
C LEU A 258 -13.14 -13.33 8.13
N ALA A 259 -14.39 -12.95 7.87
CA ALA A 259 -15.45 -13.89 7.51
C ALA A 259 -15.41 -14.34 6.03
N VAL A 260 -14.55 -13.75 5.20
CA VAL A 260 -14.41 -14.11 3.78
C VAL A 260 -13.63 -15.43 3.65
N SER A 261 -14.13 -16.38 2.85
CA SER A 261 -13.60 -17.76 2.78
C SER A 261 -12.46 -17.97 1.77
N GLN A 262 -12.21 -17.03 0.85
CA GLN A 262 -11.17 -17.15 -0.17
C GLN A 262 -10.35 -15.87 -0.36
N PRO A 263 -9.49 -15.48 0.59
CA PRO A 263 -9.04 -14.10 0.68
C PRO A 263 -7.64 -13.87 0.13
N ASN A 264 -7.09 -14.76 -0.69
CA ASN A 264 -5.70 -14.67 -1.11
C ASN A 264 -5.48 -13.80 -2.37
N CYS A 265 -6.34 -12.81 -2.60
CA CYS A 265 -6.07 -11.75 -3.55
C CYS A 265 -5.30 -10.63 -2.86
N TYR A 266 -4.57 -9.82 -3.64
CA TYR A 266 -3.70 -8.79 -3.08
C TYR A 266 -4.46 -7.73 -2.27
N ASP A 267 -5.66 -7.35 -2.69
CA ASP A 267 -6.47 -6.32 -2.01
C ASP A 267 -6.85 -6.74 -0.59
N HIS A 268 -7.18 -8.01 -0.39
CA HIS A 268 -7.46 -8.54 0.94
C HIS A 268 -6.19 -8.57 1.80
N ILE A 269 -5.02 -8.89 1.22
CA ILE A 269 -3.75 -8.83 1.95
C ILE A 269 -3.49 -7.39 2.40
N ILE A 270 -3.73 -6.38 1.55
CA ILE A 270 -3.66 -4.96 1.95
C ILE A 270 -4.63 -4.68 3.11
N GLY A 271 -5.88 -5.13 3.00
CA GLY A 271 -6.88 -4.95 4.06
C GLY A 271 -6.44 -5.54 5.40
N HIS A 272 -5.99 -6.82 5.40
CA HIS A 272 -5.46 -7.46 6.60
C HIS A 272 -4.21 -6.75 7.13
N ASN A 273 -3.33 -6.27 6.26
CA ASN A 273 -2.11 -5.57 6.63
C ASN A 273 -2.42 -4.27 7.38
N ILE A 274 -3.35 -3.47 6.86
CA ILE A 274 -3.77 -2.20 7.47
C ILE A 274 -4.49 -2.46 8.80
N PHE A 275 -5.41 -3.43 8.87
CA PHE A 275 -6.07 -3.77 10.14
C PHE A 275 -5.08 -4.25 11.19
N ALA A 276 -4.12 -5.11 10.83
CA ALA A 276 -3.08 -5.57 11.74
C ALA A 276 -2.28 -4.40 12.31
N ALA A 277 -1.83 -3.48 11.44
CA ALA A 277 -1.07 -2.30 11.85
C ALA A 277 -1.88 -1.37 12.75
N PHE A 278 -3.13 -1.07 12.36
CA PHE A 278 -4.02 -0.28 13.19
C PHE A 278 -4.19 -0.88 14.59
N PHE A 279 -4.50 -2.18 14.70
CA PHE A 279 -4.69 -2.78 16.01
C PHE A 279 -3.41 -2.85 16.83
N CYS A 280 -2.25 -3.06 16.21
CA CYS A 280 -0.97 -2.96 16.91
C CYS A 280 -0.72 -1.55 17.46
N GLU A 281 -0.99 -0.51 16.66
CA GLU A 281 -0.90 0.89 17.09
C GLU A 281 -1.83 1.18 18.27
N MET A 282 -3.05 0.62 18.26
CA MET A 282 -4.01 0.74 19.36
C MET A 282 -3.71 -0.19 20.55
N ASN A 283 -2.57 -0.86 20.61
CA ASN A 283 -2.20 -1.89 21.61
C ASN A 283 -3.22 -3.05 21.74
N ARG A 284 -3.99 -3.32 20.69
CA ARG A 284 -4.96 -4.42 20.57
C ARG A 284 -4.38 -5.61 19.83
N PHE A 285 -3.29 -6.14 20.36
CA PHE A 285 -2.57 -7.29 19.81
C PHE A 285 -3.45 -8.53 19.62
N ASP A 286 -4.46 -8.69 20.48
CA ASP A 286 -5.49 -9.73 20.41
C ASP A 286 -6.30 -9.65 19.10
N LEU A 287 -6.63 -8.43 18.66
CA LEU A 287 -7.35 -8.15 17.43
C LEU A 287 -6.45 -8.17 16.20
N ALA A 288 -5.17 -7.82 16.33
CA ALA A 288 -4.21 -7.89 15.21
C ALA A 288 -3.86 -9.34 14.82
N ARG A 289 -3.80 -10.24 15.80
CA ARG A 289 -3.41 -11.66 15.65
C ARG A 289 -4.09 -12.40 14.48
N PRO A 290 -5.43 -12.42 14.34
CA PRO A 290 -6.08 -13.13 13.23
C PRO A 290 -5.65 -12.62 11.85
N HIS A 291 -5.35 -11.32 11.71
CA HIS A 291 -4.86 -10.76 10.45
C HIS A 291 -3.42 -11.20 10.15
N PHE A 292 -2.55 -11.27 11.16
CA PHE A 292 -1.21 -11.84 10.99
C PHE A 292 -1.23 -13.32 10.61
N TYR A 293 -2.12 -14.12 11.22
CA TYR A 293 -2.29 -15.51 10.82
C TYR A 293 -2.74 -15.64 9.37
N PHE A 294 -3.65 -14.77 8.93
CA PHE A 294 -4.11 -14.75 7.55
C PHE A 294 -2.98 -14.41 6.56
N MET A 295 -2.25 -13.33 6.81
CA MET A 295 -1.19 -12.87 5.92
C MET A 295 0.01 -13.83 5.91
N GLY A 296 0.31 -14.49 7.03
CA GLY A 296 1.52 -15.28 7.18
C GLY A 296 2.76 -14.40 6.98
N SER A 297 3.59 -14.73 5.98
CA SER A 297 4.77 -13.96 5.60
C SER A 297 4.49 -12.77 4.67
N LYS A 298 3.22 -12.54 4.28
CA LYS A 298 2.84 -11.58 3.25
C LYS A 298 2.63 -10.17 3.80
N VAL A 299 3.65 -9.61 4.44
CA VAL A 299 3.59 -8.23 4.99
C VAL A 299 3.88 -7.22 3.88
N ILE A 300 3.06 -6.18 3.79
CA ILE A 300 3.20 -5.08 2.81
C ILE A 300 3.72 -3.83 3.53
N ARG A 301 4.55 -3.04 2.85
CA ARG A 301 5.33 -1.93 3.45
C ARG A 301 4.50 -0.94 4.27
N TYR A 302 3.44 -0.40 3.69
CA TYR A 302 2.59 0.58 4.35
C TYR A 302 1.55 -0.11 5.23
N PRO A 303 1.31 0.35 6.48
CA PRO A 303 1.92 1.50 7.13
C PRO A 303 3.14 1.15 8.02
N TRP A 304 3.65 -0.08 7.95
CA TRP A 304 4.76 -0.54 8.80
C TRP A 304 6.05 0.27 8.66
N GLU A 305 6.27 0.93 7.52
CA GLU A 305 7.40 1.83 7.29
C GLU A 305 7.48 3.04 8.25
N PHE A 306 6.40 3.34 8.96
CA PHE A 306 6.38 4.41 9.96
C PHE A 306 6.76 3.94 11.37
N PHE A 307 6.91 2.64 11.56
CA PHE A 307 7.37 2.03 12.80
C PHE A 307 8.90 1.85 12.74
N GLY A 308 9.57 1.93 13.89
CA GLY A 308 11.02 1.77 13.93
C GLY A 308 11.48 0.36 13.53
N ASP A 309 12.74 0.25 13.12
CA ASP A 309 13.35 -1.04 12.82
C ASP A 309 13.19 -2.01 14.01
N GLY A 310 12.59 -3.18 13.75
CA GLY A 310 12.30 -4.20 14.75
C GLY A 310 10.99 -4.03 15.52
N ASP A 311 10.23 -2.94 15.34
CA ASP A 311 8.94 -2.76 15.99
C ASP A 311 7.87 -3.67 15.41
N LEU A 312 7.83 -3.84 14.08
CA LEU A 312 6.96 -4.85 13.45
C LEU A 312 7.20 -6.24 14.06
N GLN A 313 8.46 -6.64 14.26
CA GLN A 313 8.77 -7.94 14.86
C GLN A 313 8.25 -8.05 16.29
N LYS A 314 8.46 -7.01 17.11
CA LYS A 314 7.96 -6.96 18.48
C LYS A 314 6.42 -7.03 18.50
N MET A 315 5.77 -6.29 17.61
CA MET A 315 4.32 -6.23 17.49
C MET A 315 3.73 -7.56 17.03
N TYR A 316 4.31 -8.18 16.00
CA TYR A 316 3.97 -9.54 15.57
C TYR A 316 4.09 -10.54 16.73
N ASN A 317 5.25 -10.55 17.40
CA ASN A 317 5.49 -11.46 18.54
C ASN A 317 4.49 -11.25 19.68
N LYS A 318 4.14 -10.00 19.98
CA LYS A 318 3.10 -9.67 20.98
C LYS A 318 1.73 -10.17 20.53
N SER A 319 1.36 -9.95 19.27
CA SER A 319 0.09 -10.42 18.68
C SER A 319 -0.05 -11.93 18.76
N ILE A 320 0.95 -12.69 18.32
CA ILE A 320 0.89 -14.16 18.36
C ILE A 320 0.81 -14.71 19.80
N ARG A 321 1.41 -14.01 20.78
CA ARG A 321 1.39 -14.42 22.20
C ARG A 321 0.15 -13.97 22.96
N SER A 322 -0.55 -12.95 22.47
CA SER A 322 -1.80 -12.49 23.07
C SER A 322 -2.85 -13.60 22.97
N LYS A 323 -3.48 -13.93 24.10
CA LYS A 323 -4.53 -14.96 24.18
C LYS A 323 -5.88 -14.32 23.98
#